data_AF-A0AA35T6B7-F1
#
_entry.id   AF-A0AA35T6B7-F1
#
_cell.length_a   1.000
_cell.length_b   1.000
_cell.length_c   1.000
_cell.angle_alpha   90.00
_cell.angle_beta   90.00
_cell.angle_gamma   90.00
#
_symmetry.space_group_name_H-M   'P 1'
#
loop_
_entity.id
_entity.type
_entity.pdbx_description
1 polymer ?
#
loop_
_entity_poly.entity_id
_entity_poly.type
_entity_poly.pdbx_seq_one_letter_code
_entity_poly.pdbx_strand_id
1 'polypeptide(L)'
;MTEYKLVVVGAGGVGKSALTIQLIQNHFVDEYDPTIEDSYRKQVVIDGETCLLDILDTAGQEEYSAMRDQYMRTGEGFLIVFAIDNMKSFEDIDSYRGQIRRVKDADDIPMLCESMGGCRSTPLFVLVSAMPV
;
A
#
# COMPACT_ATOMS: atom_id res chain seq x y z
N MET A 1 16.07 0.19 -15.49
CA MET A 1 14.94 0.83 -14.81
C MET A 1 14.28 -0.25 -13.99
N THR A 2 14.56 -0.25 -12.69
CA THR A 2 14.03 -1.22 -11.73
C THR A 2 12.54 -0.94 -11.51
N GLU A 3 11.73 -1.98 -11.47
CA GLU A 3 10.29 -1.90 -11.20
C GLU A 3 10.04 -2.45 -9.80
N TYR A 4 9.32 -1.70 -8.97
CA TYR A 4 8.92 -2.08 -7.61
C TYR A 4 7.41 -2.24 -7.55
N LYS A 5 6.95 -3.43 -7.14
CA LYS A 5 5.52 -3.75 -7.01
C LYS A 5 5.05 -3.45 -5.60
N LEU A 6 4.32 -2.36 -5.45
CA LEU A 6 3.76 -1.92 -4.17
C LEU A 6 2.30 -2.32 -4.06
N VAL A 7 1.88 -2.82 -2.90
CA VAL A 7 0.47 -3.16 -2.65
C VAL A 7 -0.04 -2.38 -1.45
N VAL A 8 -1.15 -1.68 -1.63
CA VAL A 8 -1.81 -0.92 -0.57
C VAL A 8 -2.94 -1.76 0.01
N VAL A 9 -2.85 -2.07 1.31
CA VAL A 9 -3.81 -2.92 2.04
C VAL A 9 -4.32 -2.21 3.28
N GLY A 10 -5.47 -2.63 3.79
CA GLY A 10 -6.12 -2.01 4.95
C GLY A 10 -7.64 -2.13 4.87
N ALA A 11 -8.31 -1.86 5.99
CA ALA A 11 -9.76 -2.01 6.09
C ALA A 11 -10.53 -1.13 5.07
N GLY A 12 -11.81 -1.44 4.85
CA GLY A 12 -12.69 -0.61 4.02
C GLY A 12 -12.79 0.81 4.57
N GLY A 13 -12.80 1.82 3.69
CA GLY A 13 -13.04 3.22 4.08
C GLY A 13 -11.89 3.94 4.79
N VAL A 14 -10.72 3.32 4.97
CA VAL A 14 -9.57 3.95 5.69
C VAL A 14 -8.78 4.99 4.88
N GLY A 15 -9.13 5.20 3.60
CA GLY A 15 -8.45 6.17 2.73
C GLY A 15 -7.29 5.63 1.89
N LYS A 16 -7.25 4.33 1.58
CA LYS A 16 -6.22 3.71 0.70
C LYS A 16 -6.13 4.42 -0.65
N SER A 17 -7.24 4.50 -1.37
CA SER A 17 -7.32 5.14 -2.68
C SER A 17 -6.96 6.62 -2.61
N ALA A 18 -7.45 7.33 -1.60
CA ALA A 18 -7.11 8.74 -1.38
C ALA A 18 -5.60 8.95 -1.20
N LEU A 19 -4.94 8.11 -0.38
CA LEU A 19 -3.49 8.13 -0.23
C LEU A 19 -2.77 7.78 -1.53
N THR A 20 -3.16 6.70 -2.21
CA THR A 20 -2.55 6.28 -3.48
C THR A 20 -2.63 7.38 -4.54
N ILE A 21 -3.81 7.98 -4.72
CA ILE A 21 -4.02 9.06 -5.68
C ILE A 21 -3.19 10.28 -5.30
N GLN A 22 -3.18 10.67 -4.01
CA GLN A 22 -2.37 11.79 -3.55
C GLN A 22 -0.88 11.57 -3.81
N LEU A 23 -0.37 10.36 -3.55
CA LEU A 23 1.02 9.97 -3.78
C LEU A 23 1.40 10.03 -5.26
N ILE A 24 0.44 9.78 -6.16
CA ILE A 24 0.70 9.70 -7.59
C ILE A 24 0.51 11.06 -8.26
N GLN A 25 -0.62 11.71 -8.02
CA GLN A 25 -1.07 12.89 -8.74
C GLN A 25 -0.74 14.21 -8.03
N ASN A 26 -0.21 14.19 -6.79
CA ASN A 26 -0.06 15.37 -5.93
C ASN A 26 -1.38 16.17 -5.77
N HIS A 27 -2.53 15.50 -5.91
CA HIS A 27 -3.86 16.08 -5.84
C HIS A 27 -4.77 15.18 -4.99
N PHE A 28 -5.70 15.80 -4.25
CA PHE A 28 -6.75 15.06 -3.54
C PHE A 28 -7.96 14.93 -4.44
N VAL A 29 -8.55 13.73 -4.49
CA VAL A 29 -9.83 13.49 -5.17
C VAL A 29 -10.91 13.44 -4.09
N ASP A 30 -11.93 14.29 -4.23
CA ASP A 30 -13.04 14.42 -3.28
C ASP A 30 -14.16 13.39 -3.54
N GLU A 31 -14.16 12.70 -4.69
CA GLU A 31 -15.17 11.70 -5.04
C GLU A 31 -14.71 10.29 -4.64
N TYR A 32 -15.51 9.64 -3.78
CA TYR A 32 -15.30 8.28 -3.30
C TYR A 32 -16.12 7.30 -4.15
N ASP A 33 -15.45 6.54 -5.02
CA ASP A 33 -15.99 5.33 -5.66
C ASP A 33 -15.32 4.10 -5.03
N PRO A 34 -16.06 3.11 -4.48
CA PRO A 34 -15.44 1.94 -3.87
C PRO A 34 -14.55 1.16 -4.86
N THR A 35 -13.24 1.18 -4.64
CA THR A 35 -12.27 0.42 -5.45
C THR A 35 -12.46 -1.09 -5.31
N ILE A 36 -12.47 -1.78 -6.46
CA ILE A 36 -12.34 -3.24 -6.53
C ILE A 36 -10.83 -3.58 -6.59
N GLU A 37 -10.15 -3.07 -7.59
CA GLU A 37 -8.70 -3.14 -7.79
C GLU A 37 -8.31 -2.05 -8.79
N ASP A 38 -7.34 -1.20 -8.45
CA ASP A 38 -6.78 -0.20 -9.36
C ASP A 38 -5.25 -0.29 -9.39
N SER A 39 -4.67 -0.32 -10.58
CA SER A 39 -3.21 -0.30 -10.78
C SER A 39 -2.78 1.07 -11.28
N TYR A 40 -1.75 1.61 -10.65
CA TYR A 40 -1.16 2.89 -11.00
C TYR A 40 0.34 2.77 -11.17
N ARG A 41 0.89 3.51 -12.13
CA ARG A 41 2.33 3.51 -12.43
C ARG A 41 2.94 4.89 -12.32
N LYS A 42 4.07 5.01 -11.62
CA LYS A 42 4.78 6.28 -11.45
C LYS A 42 6.28 6.09 -11.53
N GLN A 43 6.94 6.86 -12.40
CA GLN A 43 8.40 6.96 -12.40
C GLN A 43 8.85 7.89 -11.28
N VAL A 44 9.85 7.45 -10.52
CA VAL A 44 10.46 8.20 -9.43
C VAL A 44 11.97 8.07 -9.50
N VAL A 45 12.68 9.03 -8.91
CA VAL A 45 14.13 8.97 -8.74
C VAL A 45 14.41 8.70 -7.27
N ILE A 46 15.05 7.57 -6.97
CA ILE A 46 15.39 7.14 -5.60
C ILE A 46 16.89 6.89 -5.59
N ASP A 47 17.60 7.55 -4.67
CA ASP A 47 19.06 7.46 -4.54
C ASP A 47 19.85 7.71 -5.84
N GLY A 48 19.28 8.53 -6.73
CA GLY A 48 19.86 8.87 -8.03
C GLY A 48 19.49 7.91 -9.17
N GLU A 49 18.82 6.80 -8.88
CA GLU A 49 18.37 5.82 -9.87
C GLU A 49 16.90 6.03 -10.26
N THR A 50 16.59 5.82 -11.54
CA THR A 50 15.21 5.91 -12.03
C THR A 50 14.51 4.57 -11.87
N CYS A 51 13.44 4.58 -11.07
CA CYS A 51 12.64 3.42 -10.73
C CYS A 51 11.19 3.61 -11.20
N LEU A 52 10.53 2.50 -11.54
CA LEU A 52 9.09 2.44 -11.77
C LEU A 52 8.41 1.90 -10.53
N LEU A 53 7.43 2.62 -10.02
CA LEU A 53 6.53 2.10 -9.01
C LEU A 53 5.28 1.59 -9.72
N ASP A 54 4.97 0.30 -9.52
CA ASP A 54 3.70 -0.31 -9.90
C ASP A 54 2.88 -0.51 -8.62
N ILE A 55 1.92 0.40 -8.39
CA ILE A 55 1.15 0.51 -7.16
C ILE A 55 -0.22 -0.10 -7.39
N LEU A 56 -0.54 -1.14 -6.61
CA LEU A 56 -1.83 -1.77 -6.60
C LEU A 56 -2.65 -1.28 -5.41
N ASP A 57 -3.73 -0.55 -5.68
CA ASP A 57 -4.75 -0.20 -4.70
C ASP A 57 -5.81 -1.31 -4.65
N THR A 58 -6.14 -1.77 -3.43
CA THR A 58 -6.97 -2.96 -3.23
C THR A 58 -8.29 -2.63 -2.53
N ALA A 59 -9.34 -3.40 -2.81
CA ALA A 59 -10.54 -3.36 -2.01
C ALA A 59 -10.24 -3.70 -0.54
N GLY A 60 -10.69 -2.84 0.39
CA GLY A 60 -10.58 -3.10 1.82
C GLY A 60 -11.68 -4.01 2.39
N GLN A 61 -12.64 -4.41 1.56
CA GLN A 61 -13.80 -5.19 1.96
C GLN A 61 -13.46 -6.68 2.12
N GLU A 62 -14.13 -7.37 3.03
CA GLU A 62 -13.88 -8.79 3.32
C GLU A 62 -14.36 -9.72 2.19
N GLU A 63 -15.33 -9.28 1.39
CA GLU A 63 -15.84 -10.07 0.25
C GLU A 63 -14.76 -10.38 -0.81
N TYR A 64 -13.65 -9.63 -0.84
CA TYR A 64 -12.53 -9.82 -1.78
C TYR A 64 -11.32 -10.52 -1.16
N SER A 65 -11.49 -11.19 -0.01
CA SER A 65 -10.42 -11.90 0.70
C SER A 65 -9.68 -12.93 -0.17
N ALA A 66 -10.35 -13.62 -1.08
CA ALA A 66 -9.72 -14.61 -1.97
C ALA A 66 -8.69 -14.00 -2.93
N MET A 67 -8.84 -12.72 -3.29
CA MET A 67 -7.90 -12.03 -4.18
C MET A 67 -6.67 -11.49 -3.42
N ARG A 68 -6.79 -11.28 -2.09
CA ARG A 68 -5.71 -10.75 -1.25
C ARG A 68 -4.45 -11.62 -1.30
N ASP A 69 -4.60 -12.95 -1.26
CA ASP A 69 -3.47 -13.89 -1.32
C ASP A 69 -2.67 -13.73 -2.61
N GLN A 70 -3.34 -13.45 -3.73
CA GLN A 70 -2.69 -13.25 -5.02
C GLN A 70 -1.82 -11.99 -5.00
N TYR A 71 -2.37 -10.87 -4.54
CA TYR A 71 -1.63 -9.60 -4.46
C TYR A 71 -0.49 -9.65 -3.44
N MET A 72 -0.70 -10.31 -2.30
CA MET A 72 0.35 -10.54 -1.30
C MET A 72 1.48 -11.40 -1.85
N ARG A 73 1.20 -12.33 -2.74
CA ARG A 73 2.23 -13.14 -3.40
C ARG A 73 3.06 -12.30 -4.38
N THR A 74 2.42 -11.43 -5.16
CA THR A 74 3.07 -10.66 -6.22
C THR A 74 3.72 -9.36 -5.76
N GLY A 75 3.23 -8.74 -4.68
CA GLY A 75 3.74 -7.47 -4.16
C GLY A 75 5.12 -7.61 -3.52
N GLU A 76 6.05 -6.72 -3.80
CA GLU A 76 7.40 -6.69 -3.23
C GLU A 76 7.46 -5.90 -1.93
N GLY A 77 6.52 -4.97 -1.73
CA GLY A 77 6.33 -4.30 -0.45
C GLY A 77 4.93 -3.76 -0.27
N PHE A 78 4.61 -3.48 0.99
CA PHE A 78 3.24 -3.33 1.43
C PHE A 78 3.07 -2.05 2.23
N LEU A 79 2.09 -1.24 1.83
CA LEU A 79 1.61 -0.11 2.60
C LEU A 79 0.31 -0.52 3.30
N ILE A 80 0.35 -0.60 4.63
CA ILE A 80 -0.81 -0.94 5.46
C ILE A 80 -1.44 0.35 5.97
N VAL A 81 -2.63 0.66 5.47
CA VAL A 81 -3.34 1.89 5.79
C VAL A 81 -4.40 1.63 6.87
N PHE A 82 -4.44 2.51 7.86
CA PHE A 82 -5.46 2.54 8.90
C PHE A 82 -5.99 3.97 9.10
N ALA A 83 -7.16 4.09 9.72
CA ALA A 83 -7.75 5.39 10.04
C ALA A 83 -7.69 5.64 11.55
N ILE A 84 -7.27 6.86 11.95
CA ILE A 84 -7.07 7.23 13.36
C ILE A 84 -8.39 7.23 14.13
N ASP A 85 -9.50 7.49 13.43
CA ASP A 85 -10.86 7.46 13.95
C ASP A 85 -11.49 6.06 13.96
N ASN A 86 -10.78 5.03 13.48
CA ASN A 86 -11.24 3.64 13.44
C ASN A 86 -10.23 2.71 14.13
N MET A 87 -10.43 2.47 15.43
CA MET A 87 -9.56 1.59 16.23
C MET A 87 -9.46 0.17 15.66
N LYS A 88 -10.56 -0.38 15.12
CA LYS A 88 -10.56 -1.71 14.51
C LYS A 88 -9.57 -1.79 13.34
N SER A 89 -9.49 -0.73 12.52
CA SER A 89 -8.54 -0.69 11.41
C SER A 89 -7.08 -0.71 11.86
N PHE A 90 -6.79 -0.22 13.07
CA PHE A 90 -5.46 -0.28 13.66
C PHE A 90 -5.15 -1.68 14.20
N GLU A 91 -6.10 -2.33 14.87
CA GLU A 91 -5.97 -3.72 15.34
C GLU A 91 -5.78 -4.70 14.17
N ASP A 92 -6.44 -4.45 13.03
CA ASP A 92 -6.34 -5.28 11.84
C ASP A 92 -4.92 -5.28 11.20
N ILE A 93 -4.06 -4.31 11.54
CA ILE A 93 -2.68 -4.21 11.00
C ILE A 93 -1.89 -5.49 11.27
N ASP A 94 -1.99 -6.05 12.47
CA ASP A 94 -1.26 -7.26 12.85
C ASP A 94 -1.76 -8.49 12.07
N SER A 95 -3.06 -8.52 11.76
CA SER A 95 -3.65 -9.54 10.89
C SER A 95 -3.08 -9.45 9.47
N TYR A 96 -3.03 -8.24 8.88
CA TYR A 96 -2.42 -8.04 7.56
C TYR A 96 -0.94 -8.42 7.54
N ARG A 97 -0.17 -8.02 8.55
CA ARG A 97 1.26 -8.40 8.67
C ARG A 97 1.45 -9.90 8.74
N GLY A 98 0.65 -10.59 9.56
CA GLY A 98 0.70 -12.05 9.69
C GLY A 98 0.38 -12.76 8.37
N GLN A 99 -0.63 -12.28 7.64
CA GLN A 99 -1.01 -12.81 6.33
C GLN A 99 0.11 -12.60 5.30
N ILE A 100 0.66 -11.39 5.20
CA ILE A 100 1.75 -11.07 4.27
C ILE A 100 2.95 -11.99 4.50
N ARG A 101 3.41 -12.12 5.75
CA ARG A 101 4.52 -13.02 6.10
C ARG A 101 4.23 -14.47 5.74
N ARG A 102 3.02 -14.95 6.04
CA ARG A 102 2.61 -16.31 5.72
C ARG A 102 2.59 -16.57 4.21
N VAL A 103 2.11 -15.63 3.41
CA VAL A 103 2.02 -15.79 1.94
C VAL A 103 3.38 -15.69 1.28
N LYS A 104 4.27 -14.83 1.80
CA LYS A 104 5.62 -14.62 1.30
C LYS A 104 6.64 -15.66 1.76
N ASP A 105 6.34 -16.37 2.84
CA ASP A 105 7.27 -17.31 3.49
C ASP A 105 8.62 -16.64 3.82
N ALA A 106 8.55 -15.41 4.33
CA ALA A 106 9.71 -14.58 4.65
C ALA A 106 9.42 -13.65 5.84
N ASP A 107 10.44 -13.38 6.65
CA ASP A 107 10.33 -12.49 7.81
C ASP A 107 10.68 -11.03 7.48
N ASP A 108 11.57 -10.82 6.51
CA ASP A 108 12.09 -9.51 6.12
C ASP A 108 11.41 -9.01 4.83
N ILE A 109 10.16 -8.56 4.99
CA ILE A 109 9.34 -8.02 3.90
C ILE A 109 9.16 -6.53 4.17
N PRO A 110 9.49 -5.64 3.21
CA PRO A 110 9.27 -4.21 3.34
C PRO A 110 7.79 -3.89 3.57
N MET A 111 7.48 -3.42 4.79
CA MET A 111 6.13 -3.09 5.23
C MET A 111 6.15 -1.74 5.94
N LEU A 112 5.26 -0.83 5.55
CA LEU A 112 5.06 0.46 6.22
C LEU A 112 3.60 0.61 6.62
N CYS A 113 3.35 1.17 7.82
CA CYS A 113 2.00 1.41 8.31
C CYS A 113 1.74 2.91 8.37
N GLU A 114 0.68 3.39 7.73
CA GLU A 114 0.38 4.82 7.60
C GLU A 114 -1.09 5.13 7.85
N SER A 115 -1.36 6.33 8.33
CA SER A 115 -2.72 6.85 8.46
C SER A 115 -2.89 8.10 7.60
N MET A 116 -4.13 8.35 7.14
CA MET A 116 -4.44 9.50 6.29
C MET A 116 -4.08 10.85 6.95
N GLY A 117 -4.11 10.93 8.28
CA GLY A 117 -3.73 12.13 9.05
C GLY A 117 -2.23 12.41 9.14
N GLY A 118 -1.36 11.46 8.78
CA GLY A 118 0.11 11.58 8.86
C GLY A 118 0.76 12.36 7.71
N CYS A 119 -0.03 13.08 6.91
CA CYS A 119 0.33 13.54 5.59
C CYS A 119 1.52 14.53 5.55
N ARG A 120 2.73 13.99 5.39
CA ARG A 120 3.84 14.61 4.64
C ARG A 120 4.32 13.56 3.63
N SER A 121 4.79 14.01 2.47
CA SER A 121 5.13 13.29 1.23
C SER A 121 6.20 12.16 1.33
N THR A 122 6.41 11.61 2.52
CA THR A 122 7.54 10.77 2.92
C THR A 122 7.31 9.24 2.87
N PRO A 123 6.09 8.66 2.89
CA PRO A 123 5.96 7.23 3.18
C PRO A 123 6.45 6.32 2.05
N LEU A 124 6.23 6.68 0.79
CA LEU A 124 6.68 5.84 -0.33
C LEU A 124 8.20 5.82 -0.51
N PHE A 125 8.87 6.95 -0.29
CA PHE A 125 10.33 6.99 -0.35
C PHE A 125 10.94 6.09 0.72
N VAL A 126 10.40 6.11 1.94
CA VAL A 126 10.85 5.24 3.03
C VAL A 126 10.62 3.77 2.66
N LEU A 127 9.41 3.41 2.19
CA LEU A 127 9.10 2.03 1.83
C LEU A 127 10.01 1.50 0.71
N VAL A 128 10.24 2.29 -0.34
CA VAL A 128 11.07 1.85 -1.47
C VAL A 128 12.56 1.84 -1.11
N SER A 129 13.03 2.76 -0.26
CA SER A 129 14.41 2.73 0.25
C SER A 129 14.71 1.50 1.13
N ALA A 130 13.67 0.87 1.68
CA ALA A 130 13.78 -0.37 2.46
C ALA A 130 13.73 -1.64 1.57
N MET A 131 13.49 -1.49 0.26
CA MET A 131 13.52 -2.62 -0.67
C MET A 131 14.95 -2.92 -1.10
N PRO A 132 15.34 -4.21 -1.20
CA PRO A 132 16.66 -4.58 -1.69
C PRO A 132 16.81 -4.12 -3.16
N VAL A 133 17.96 -3.48 -3.44
CA VAL A 133 18.38 -3.04 -4.78
C VAL A 133 18.92 -4.20 -5.59
#